data_AF-U6DYV6-F1
#
_entry.id   AF-U6DYV6-F1
#
_cell.length_a   1.000
_cell.length_b   1.000
_cell.length_c   1.000
_cell.angle_alpha   90.00
_cell.angle_beta   90.00
_cell.angle_gamma   90.00
#
_symmetry.space_group_name_H-M   'P 1'
#
loop_
_entity.id
_entity.type
_entity.pdbx_description
1 polymer ?
#
loop_
_entity_poly.entity_id
_entity_poly.type
_entity_poly.pdbx_seq_one_letter_code
_entity_poly.pdbx_strand_id
1 'polypeptide(L)'
;MEPAVSLAVCALLFLLWVRVKGLEFVLIHQRWVFVCLFLLPLSLIFDIYYYVRAWVVFKLSSAPRLHGQRVRDIQKQVREWKEQGSKTFMCTGRPGWLTVSLRVGKYKKTHKNIMINLMDILEVDTKKQIVRVEPLVTMGQVTALLTSIGWTLPVLPELDDLTVGGLIMGTGIESSSHKYGLFQHICTAYELVLADGSFVRCTPSENSDLFYAVPWSCGTLGFLVAAEIRIIPAKKYVRLRFEPVRGLEAICDKFTQESQRQGEHFVEG
;
A
#
# COMPACT_ATOMS: atom_id res chain seq x y z
N MET A 1 -61.89 18.74 -22.52
CA MET A 1 -61.21 17.52 -22.05
C MET A 1 -59.83 17.82 -21.44
N GLU A 2 -59.63 18.99 -20.81
CA GLU A 2 -58.28 19.54 -20.55
C GLU A 2 -57.93 19.93 -19.10
N PRO A 3 -58.85 20.19 -18.13
CA PRO A 3 -58.43 20.58 -16.78
C PRO A 3 -58.03 19.38 -15.89
N ALA A 4 -58.65 18.21 -16.08
CA ALA A 4 -58.37 17.01 -15.27
C ALA A 4 -57.00 16.39 -15.56
N VAL A 5 -56.56 16.44 -16.82
CA VAL A 5 -55.23 15.94 -17.24
C VAL A 5 -54.11 16.85 -16.71
N SER A 6 -54.33 18.17 -16.70
CA SER A 6 -53.38 19.14 -16.14
C SER A 6 -53.19 18.98 -14.62
N LEU A 7 -54.28 18.78 -13.88
CA LEU A 7 -54.23 18.49 -12.44
C LEU A 7 -53.51 17.17 -12.12
N ALA A 8 -53.73 16.12 -12.92
CA ALA A 8 -53.04 14.84 -12.75
C ALA A 8 -51.53 14.94 -13.02
N VAL A 9 -51.12 15.71 -14.04
CA VAL A 9 -49.71 15.96 -14.35
C VAL A 9 -49.04 16.79 -13.23
N CYS A 10 -49.71 17.83 -12.72
CA CYS A 10 -49.21 18.61 -11.59
C CYS A 10 -49.07 17.77 -10.31
N ALA A 11 -50.03 16.87 -10.03
CA ALA A 11 -49.95 15.96 -8.89
C ALA A 11 -48.80 14.93 -9.03
N LEU A 12 -48.59 14.39 -10.24
CA LEU A 12 -47.47 13.51 -10.54
C LEU A 12 -46.12 14.23 -10.42
N LEU A 13 -46.01 15.46 -10.92
CA LEU A 13 -44.80 16.28 -10.79
C LEU A 13 -44.53 16.66 -9.32
N PHE A 14 -45.57 16.94 -8.53
CA PHE A 14 -45.43 17.19 -7.09
C PHE A 14 -45.01 15.94 -6.32
N LEU A 15 -45.60 14.78 -6.63
CA LEU A 15 -45.17 13.50 -6.04
C LEU A 15 -43.74 13.14 -6.43
N LEU A 16 -43.35 13.36 -7.69
CA LEU A 16 -41.96 13.24 -8.16
C LEU A 16 -41.05 14.22 -7.43
N TRP A 17 -41.46 15.46 -7.24
CA TRP A 17 -40.69 16.48 -6.54
C TRP A 17 -40.53 16.17 -5.05
N VAL A 18 -41.58 15.71 -4.36
CA VAL A 18 -41.53 15.22 -2.97
C VAL A 18 -40.66 13.96 -2.88
N ARG A 19 -40.72 13.07 -3.87
CA ARG A 19 -39.87 11.88 -3.90
C ARG A 19 -38.40 12.23 -4.13
N VAL A 20 -38.09 13.22 -4.98
CA VAL A 20 -36.72 13.67 -5.26
C VAL A 20 -36.17 14.51 -4.10
N LYS A 21 -36.88 15.54 -3.65
CA LYS A 21 -36.45 16.38 -2.52
C LYS A 21 -36.52 15.67 -1.17
N GLY A 22 -37.47 14.76 -0.98
CA GLY A 22 -37.55 13.90 0.19
C GLY A 22 -36.40 12.90 0.24
N LEU A 23 -36.04 12.30 -0.91
CA LEU A 23 -34.86 11.46 -1.01
C LEU A 23 -33.57 12.25 -0.76
N GLU A 24 -33.47 13.46 -1.31
CA GLU A 24 -32.35 14.37 -1.08
C GLU A 24 -32.27 14.79 0.40
N PHE A 25 -33.41 15.09 1.05
CA PHE A 25 -33.49 15.40 2.47
C PHE A 25 -33.05 14.21 3.35
N VAL A 26 -33.49 12.99 3.03
CA VAL A 26 -33.07 11.75 3.71
C VAL A 26 -31.59 11.47 3.48
N LEU A 27 -31.09 11.66 2.26
CA LEU A 27 -29.67 11.50 1.93
C LEU A 27 -28.77 12.58 2.54
N ILE A 28 -29.31 13.72 2.96
CA ILE A 28 -28.54 14.80 3.60
C ILE A 28 -28.66 14.76 5.13
N HIS A 29 -29.87 14.59 5.68
CA HIS A 29 -30.15 14.67 7.11
C HIS A 29 -30.16 13.30 7.81
N GLN A 30 -30.41 12.20 7.08
CA GLN A 30 -30.43 10.83 7.60
C GLN A 30 -29.36 9.97 6.90
N ARG A 31 -28.20 10.56 6.60
CA ARG A 31 -27.04 9.90 5.96
C ARG A 31 -26.69 8.58 6.62
N TRP A 32 -26.76 8.52 7.95
CA TRP A 32 -26.46 7.32 8.72
C TRP A 32 -27.38 6.14 8.38
N VAL A 33 -28.66 6.37 8.06
CA VAL A 33 -29.59 5.28 7.66
C VAL A 33 -29.14 4.67 6.34
N PHE A 34 -28.79 5.51 5.37
CA PHE A 34 -28.30 5.05 4.08
C PHE A 34 -26.94 4.35 4.20
N VAL A 35 -26.04 4.92 5.00
CA VAL A 35 -24.73 4.34 5.26
C VAL A 35 -24.86 2.97 5.94
N CYS A 36 -25.66 2.86 7.00
CA CYS A 36 -25.79 1.62 7.75
C CYS A 36 -26.53 0.51 7.01
N LEU A 37 -27.58 0.83 6.25
CA LEU A 37 -28.41 -0.17 5.58
C LEU A 37 -27.91 -0.55 4.19
N PHE A 38 -27.19 0.33 3.50
CA PHE A 38 -26.79 0.10 2.10
C PHE A 38 -25.27 0.17 1.93
N LEU A 39 -24.62 1.24 2.40
CA LEU A 39 -23.19 1.42 2.15
C LEU A 39 -22.33 0.41 2.92
N LEU A 40 -22.58 0.21 4.22
CA LEU A 40 -21.81 -0.71 5.06
C LEU A 40 -21.97 -2.17 4.59
N PRO A 41 -23.19 -2.69 4.33
CA PRO A 41 -23.33 -4.04 3.80
C PRO A 41 -22.71 -4.20 2.41
N LEU A 42 -22.84 -3.20 1.53
CA LEU A 42 -22.22 -3.24 0.21
C LEU A 42 -20.69 -3.20 0.31
N SER A 43 -20.13 -2.38 1.21
CA SER A 43 -18.70 -2.35 1.51
C SER A 43 -18.24 -3.71 2.03
N LEU A 44 -18.95 -4.30 3.00
CA LEU A 44 -18.61 -5.62 3.53
C LEU A 44 -18.63 -6.70 2.44
N ILE A 45 -19.65 -6.71 1.58
CA ILE A 45 -19.74 -7.65 0.45
C ILE A 45 -18.58 -7.42 -0.53
N PHE A 46 -18.26 -6.17 -0.82
CA PHE A 46 -17.15 -5.79 -1.68
C PHE A 46 -15.81 -6.26 -1.09
N ASP A 47 -15.60 -6.04 0.21
CA ASP A 47 -14.41 -6.48 0.94
C ASP A 47 -14.29 -8.00 0.97
N ILE A 48 -15.41 -8.72 1.21
CA ILE A 48 -15.45 -10.19 1.12
C ILE A 48 -15.12 -10.65 -0.30
N TYR A 49 -15.73 -10.06 -1.32
CA TYR A 49 -15.44 -10.40 -2.71
C TYR A 49 -13.96 -10.17 -3.06
N TYR A 50 -13.40 -9.02 -2.64
CA TYR A 50 -12.01 -8.71 -2.87
C TYR A 50 -11.06 -9.61 -2.12
N TYR A 51 -11.37 -9.92 -0.86
CA TYR A 51 -10.63 -10.85 -0.04
C TYR A 51 -10.64 -12.24 -0.67
N VAL A 52 -11.80 -12.75 -1.08
CA VAL A 52 -11.91 -14.05 -1.75
C VAL A 52 -11.17 -14.04 -3.08
N ARG A 53 -11.28 -12.97 -3.89
CA ARG A 53 -10.53 -12.84 -5.13
C ARG A 53 -9.02 -12.82 -4.89
N ALA A 54 -8.55 -12.02 -3.92
CA ALA A 54 -7.16 -11.95 -3.54
C ALA A 54 -6.67 -13.30 -3.02
N TRP A 55 -7.48 -13.99 -2.21
CA TRP A 55 -7.20 -15.33 -1.72
C TRP A 55 -7.14 -16.36 -2.86
N VAL A 56 -8.04 -16.33 -3.83
CA VAL A 56 -8.00 -17.22 -5.01
C VAL A 56 -6.78 -16.92 -5.87
N VAL A 57 -6.51 -15.65 -6.16
CA VAL A 57 -5.34 -15.21 -6.93
C VAL A 57 -4.07 -15.64 -6.21
N PHE A 58 -4.00 -15.45 -4.90
CA PHE A 58 -2.91 -15.92 -4.07
C PHE A 58 -2.82 -17.45 -4.15
N LYS A 59 -3.87 -18.20 -3.85
CA LYS A 59 -3.79 -19.68 -3.80
C LYS A 59 -3.49 -20.33 -5.16
N LEU A 60 -3.88 -19.70 -6.27
CA LEU A 60 -3.60 -20.18 -7.64
C LEU A 60 -2.31 -19.61 -8.24
N SER A 61 -1.91 -18.41 -7.81
CA SER A 61 -0.80 -17.64 -8.37
C SER A 61 0.25 -17.28 -7.32
N SER A 62 0.28 -17.89 -6.15
CA SER A 62 1.32 -17.69 -5.12
C SER A 62 2.17 -18.92 -5.05
N ALA A 63 3.37 -18.78 -5.58
CA ALA A 63 4.38 -19.79 -5.49
C ALA A 63 5.72 -19.07 -5.51
N PRO A 64 6.42 -19.00 -4.37
CA PRO A 64 7.76 -18.40 -4.30
C PRO A 64 8.72 -18.96 -5.37
N ARG A 65 8.54 -20.22 -5.78
CA ARG A 65 9.32 -20.88 -6.83
C ARG A 65 9.14 -20.26 -8.23
N LEU A 66 8.01 -19.60 -8.50
CA LEU A 66 7.72 -18.95 -9.78
C LEU A 66 8.28 -17.52 -9.85
N HIS A 67 8.81 -16.97 -8.75
CA HIS A 67 9.37 -15.63 -8.70
C HIS A 67 10.34 -15.35 -9.87
N GLY A 68 11.33 -16.23 -10.07
CA GLY A 68 12.32 -16.07 -11.14
C GLY A 68 11.72 -16.09 -12.54
N GLN A 69 10.62 -16.83 -12.77
CA GLN A 69 9.91 -16.81 -14.05
C GLN A 69 9.18 -15.48 -14.25
N ARG A 70 8.50 -14.97 -13.22
CA ARG A 70 7.81 -13.68 -13.29
C ARG A 70 8.76 -12.50 -13.49
N VAL A 71 9.93 -12.55 -12.86
CA VAL A 71 10.99 -11.56 -13.10
C VAL A 71 11.40 -11.59 -14.58
N ARG A 72 11.58 -12.77 -15.17
CA ARG A 72 11.86 -12.89 -16.62
C ARG A 72 10.73 -12.35 -17.49
N ASP A 73 9.47 -12.56 -17.09
CA ASP A 73 8.31 -12.00 -17.81
C ASP A 73 8.28 -10.47 -17.74
N ILE A 74 8.68 -9.87 -16.61
CA ILE A 74 8.85 -8.42 -16.48
C ILE A 74 10.00 -7.92 -17.36
N GLN A 75 11.15 -8.61 -17.35
CA GLN A 75 12.27 -8.28 -18.24
C GLN A 75 11.85 -8.34 -19.71
N LYS A 76 11.06 -9.34 -20.10
CA LYS A 76 10.51 -9.48 -21.45
C LYS A 76 9.62 -8.28 -21.82
N GLN A 77 8.68 -7.88 -20.95
CA GLN A 77 7.82 -6.71 -21.19
C GLN A 77 8.64 -5.42 -21.39
N VAL A 78 9.71 -5.23 -20.63
CA VAL A 78 10.60 -4.07 -20.76
C VAL A 78 11.40 -4.12 -22.07
N ARG A 79 11.92 -5.30 -22.47
CA ARG A 79 12.63 -5.47 -23.74
C ARG A 79 11.72 -5.23 -24.94
N GLU A 80 10.50 -5.76 -24.92
CA GLU A 80 9.50 -5.52 -25.97
C GLU A 80 9.17 -4.03 -26.12
N TRP A 81 9.04 -3.31 -24.99
CA TRP A 81 8.86 -1.85 -25.01
C TRP A 81 10.06 -1.12 -25.64
N LYS A 82 11.28 -1.59 -25.36
CA LYS A 82 12.51 -1.04 -25.92
C LYS A 82 12.60 -1.30 -27.44
N GLU A 83 12.28 -2.50 -27.89
CA GLU A 83 12.21 -2.89 -29.31
C GLU A 83 11.16 -2.08 -30.09
N GLN A 84 10.06 -1.67 -29.44
CA GLN A 84 9.05 -0.78 -30.02
C GLN A 84 9.52 0.69 -30.16
N GLY A 85 10.79 0.96 -29.84
CA GLY A 85 11.42 2.27 -30.00
C GLY A 85 11.20 3.22 -28.83
N SER A 86 10.81 2.73 -27.65
CA SER A 86 10.72 3.52 -26.41
C SER A 86 9.89 4.81 -26.52
N LYS A 87 8.84 4.80 -27.35
CA LYS A 87 8.08 6.00 -27.73
C LYS A 87 7.28 6.64 -26.58
N THR A 88 6.96 5.86 -25.55
CA THR A 88 6.20 6.29 -24.37
C THR A 88 6.96 5.92 -23.11
N PHE A 89 6.77 6.64 -22.02
CA PHE A 89 7.33 6.25 -20.73
C PHE A 89 6.66 4.97 -20.19
N MET A 90 7.36 4.24 -19.33
CA MET A 90 6.81 3.06 -18.64
C MET A 90 6.23 3.46 -17.28
N CYS A 91 5.26 2.68 -16.80
CA CYS A 91 4.79 2.77 -15.42
C CYS A 91 4.28 1.42 -14.92
N THR A 92 4.07 1.30 -13.61
CA THR A 92 3.54 0.06 -13.03
C THR A 92 2.09 -0.14 -13.48
N GLY A 93 1.74 -1.38 -13.84
CA GLY A 93 0.39 -1.76 -14.25
C GLY A 93 -0.61 -1.86 -13.09
N ARG A 94 -0.19 -1.55 -11.85
CA ARG A 94 -1.08 -1.53 -10.68
C ARG A 94 -2.23 -0.54 -10.91
N PRO A 95 -3.50 -0.96 -10.81
CA PRO A 95 -4.65 -0.07 -10.94
C PRO A 95 -4.58 1.14 -9.99
N GLY A 96 -4.98 2.32 -10.48
CA GLY A 96 -4.89 3.56 -9.70
C GLY A 96 -5.73 3.55 -8.42
N TRP A 97 -6.88 2.88 -8.42
CA TRP A 97 -7.76 2.78 -7.24
C TRP A 97 -7.19 1.88 -6.13
N LEU A 98 -6.18 1.05 -6.42
CA LEU A 98 -5.41 0.30 -5.41
C LEU A 98 -4.27 1.13 -4.81
N THR A 99 -4.04 2.34 -5.30
CA THR A 99 -3.01 3.23 -4.75
C THR A 99 -3.63 4.04 -3.63
N VAL A 100 -2.94 4.12 -2.49
CA VAL A 100 -3.34 4.99 -1.36
C VAL A 100 -3.00 6.45 -1.70
N SER A 101 -3.69 7.00 -2.70
CA SER A 101 -3.48 8.37 -3.16
C SER A 101 -4.78 8.97 -3.69
N LEU A 102 -5.03 10.22 -3.33
CA LEU A 102 -6.15 11.02 -3.88
C LEU A 102 -5.89 11.48 -5.33
N ARG A 103 -4.64 11.34 -5.82
CA ARG A 103 -4.27 11.79 -7.17
C ARG A 103 -4.71 10.76 -8.22
N VAL A 104 -5.55 11.20 -9.15
CA VAL A 104 -5.91 10.40 -10.32
C VAL A 104 -4.69 10.22 -11.22
N GLY A 105 -4.23 8.96 -11.36
CA GLY A 105 -3.08 8.59 -12.19
C GLY A 105 -3.34 8.68 -13.71
N LYS A 106 -3.60 9.88 -14.23
CA LYS A 106 -3.88 10.13 -15.66
C LYS A 106 -2.77 9.61 -16.58
N TYR A 107 -1.51 9.62 -16.11
CA TYR A 107 -0.35 9.12 -16.84
C TYR A 107 -0.46 7.63 -17.23
N LYS A 108 -1.18 6.80 -16.47
CA LYS A 108 -1.36 5.37 -16.76
C LYS A 108 -2.14 5.10 -18.06
N LYS A 109 -2.81 6.12 -18.62
CA LYS A 109 -3.50 6.03 -19.91
C LYS A 109 -2.57 6.26 -21.10
N THR A 110 -1.46 6.97 -20.90
CA THR A 110 -0.50 7.33 -21.95
C THR A 110 0.78 6.50 -21.88
N HIS A 111 1.14 6.03 -20.70
CA HIS A 111 2.36 5.26 -20.44
C HIS A 111 2.15 3.77 -20.70
N LYS A 112 3.22 3.05 -21.05
CA LYS A 112 3.20 1.58 -21.13
C LYS A 112 3.07 1.00 -19.72
N ASN A 113 2.00 0.25 -19.47
CA ASN A 113 1.79 -0.46 -18.22
C ASN A 113 2.62 -1.75 -18.21
N ILE A 114 3.57 -1.85 -17.28
CA ILE A 114 4.34 -3.06 -17.01
C ILE A 114 3.69 -3.81 -15.86
N MET A 115 3.24 -5.04 -16.13
CA MET A 115 2.52 -5.86 -15.16
C MET A 115 3.51 -6.53 -14.20
N ILE A 116 3.51 -6.06 -12.95
CA ILE A 116 4.39 -6.54 -11.87
C ILE A 116 3.51 -7.22 -10.83
N ASN A 117 2.99 -8.40 -11.15
CA ASN A 117 2.14 -9.17 -10.24
C ASN A 117 3.02 -10.00 -9.29
N LEU A 118 3.77 -9.30 -8.44
CA LEU A 118 4.70 -9.89 -7.47
C LEU A 118 4.19 -9.58 -6.04
N MET A 119 3.51 -10.54 -5.41
CA MET A 119 2.78 -10.43 -4.14
C MET A 119 3.17 -11.52 -3.10
N ASP A 120 4.26 -12.24 -3.34
CA ASP A 120 4.69 -13.39 -2.54
C ASP A 120 5.81 -13.01 -1.55
N ILE A 121 5.74 -13.58 -0.34
CA ILE A 121 6.86 -13.61 0.59
C ILE A 121 7.75 -14.79 0.18
N LEU A 122 9.00 -14.50 -0.20
CA LEU A 122 9.88 -15.46 -0.85
C LEU A 122 10.59 -16.36 0.14
N GLU A 123 11.17 -15.76 1.19
CA GLU A 123 11.98 -16.46 2.18
C GLU A 123 12.02 -15.68 3.50
N VAL A 124 12.03 -16.40 4.62
CA VAL A 124 12.33 -15.84 5.94
C VAL A 124 13.55 -16.56 6.50
N ASP A 125 14.67 -15.85 6.62
CA ASP A 125 15.90 -16.36 7.23
C ASP A 125 16.01 -15.85 8.67
N THR A 126 15.66 -16.71 9.63
CA THR A 126 15.73 -16.39 11.06
C THR A 126 17.15 -16.34 11.62
N LYS A 127 18.13 -16.94 10.92
CA LYS A 127 19.55 -16.88 11.31
C LYS A 127 20.18 -15.56 10.90
N LYS A 128 19.90 -15.11 9.67
CA LYS A 128 20.34 -13.79 9.18
C LYS A 128 19.44 -12.66 9.65
N GLN A 129 18.27 -12.96 10.21
CA GLN A 129 17.26 -11.99 10.60
C GLN A 129 16.82 -11.12 9.41
N ILE A 130 16.55 -11.78 8.27
CA ILE A 130 16.13 -11.12 7.03
C ILE A 130 14.88 -11.81 6.49
N VAL A 131 13.92 -11.01 6.03
CA VAL A 131 12.80 -11.47 5.22
C VAL A 131 12.96 -10.94 3.79
N ARG A 132 12.83 -11.83 2.81
CA ARG A 132 12.84 -11.49 1.38
C ARG A 132 11.43 -11.51 0.84
N VAL A 133 10.99 -10.38 0.28
CA VAL A 133 9.59 -10.15 -0.13
C VAL A 133 9.51 -9.52 -1.51
N GLU A 134 8.39 -9.77 -2.20
CA GLU A 134 8.04 -9.11 -3.44
C GLU A 134 7.44 -7.70 -3.19
N PRO A 135 7.50 -6.77 -4.16
CA PRO A 135 7.13 -5.36 -4.00
C PRO A 135 5.65 -5.10 -3.67
N LEU A 136 4.72 -5.97 -4.10
CA LEU A 136 3.28 -5.80 -3.83
C LEU A 136 2.80 -6.59 -2.61
N VAL A 137 3.71 -7.22 -1.86
CA VAL A 137 3.36 -7.76 -0.55
C VAL A 137 2.90 -6.61 0.34
N THR A 138 1.76 -6.78 1.01
CA THR A 138 1.19 -5.78 1.91
C THR A 138 1.77 -5.90 3.33
N MET A 139 1.76 -4.81 4.10
CA MET A 139 2.21 -4.85 5.49
C MET A 139 1.42 -5.85 6.32
N GLY A 140 0.11 -5.95 6.10
CA GLY A 140 -0.72 -6.95 6.77
C GLY A 140 -0.26 -8.39 6.51
N GLN A 141 0.15 -8.71 5.27
CA GLN A 141 0.70 -10.02 4.92
C GLN A 141 2.05 -10.29 5.62
N VAL A 142 2.95 -9.30 5.61
CA VAL A 142 4.26 -9.43 6.27
C VAL A 142 4.08 -9.62 7.78
N THR A 143 3.25 -8.80 8.41
CA THR A 143 2.99 -8.84 9.86
C THR A 143 2.33 -10.15 10.26
N ALA A 144 1.33 -10.63 9.52
CA ALA A 144 0.66 -11.89 9.81
C ALA A 144 1.64 -13.07 9.76
N LEU A 145 2.52 -13.11 8.75
CA LEU A 145 3.54 -14.16 8.66
C LEU A 145 4.57 -14.04 9.78
N LEU A 146 5.22 -12.88 9.92
CA LEU A 146 6.33 -12.71 10.87
C LEU A 146 5.87 -12.91 12.32
N THR A 147 4.70 -12.40 12.69
CA THR A 147 4.19 -12.55 14.06
C THR A 147 3.92 -14.02 14.40
N SER A 148 3.44 -14.82 13.44
CA SER A 148 3.19 -16.26 13.64
C SER A 148 4.45 -17.06 13.98
N ILE A 149 5.63 -16.58 13.57
CA ILE A 149 6.93 -17.18 13.83
C ILE A 149 7.75 -16.44 14.90
N GLY A 150 7.16 -15.45 15.58
CA GLY A 150 7.81 -14.71 16.67
C GLY A 150 8.75 -13.58 16.22
N TRP A 151 8.56 -13.05 15.02
CA TRP A 151 9.35 -11.95 14.45
C TRP A 151 8.47 -10.76 14.08
N THR A 152 9.06 -9.59 13.89
CA THR A 152 8.39 -8.39 13.40
C THR A 152 9.36 -7.48 12.63
N LEU A 153 8.83 -6.49 11.92
CA LEU A 153 9.64 -5.44 11.30
C LEU A 153 10.07 -4.40 12.35
N PRO A 154 11.30 -3.86 12.28
CA PRO A 154 11.71 -2.77 13.17
C PRO A 154 10.91 -1.48 12.94
N VAL A 155 10.50 -1.23 11.69
CA VAL A 155 9.64 -0.12 11.26
C VAL A 155 8.42 -0.75 10.62
N LEU A 156 7.28 -0.70 11.30
CA LEU A 156 6.04 -1.35 10.87
C LEU A 156 4.92 -0.33 10.65
N PRO A 157 4.62 0.05 9.40
CA PRO A 157 3.57 1.01 9.10
C PRO A 157 2.19 0.60 9.63
N GLU A 158 1.42 1.57 10.13
CA GLU A 158 0.08 1.36 10.72
C GLU A 158 -0.95 0.77 9.72
N LEU A 159 -0.84 1.12 8.44
CA LEU A 159 -1.82 0.73 7.42
C LEU A 159 -1.46 -0.59 6.73
N ASP A 160 -2.30 -1.62 6.93
CA ASP A 160 -2.10 -2.97 6.39
C ASP A 160 -2.02 -3.03 4.86
N ASP A 161 -2.73 -2.14 4.16
CA ASP A 161 -2.81 -2.11 2.69
C ASP A 161 -1.56 -1.50 2.01
N LEU A 162 -0.64 -0.92 2.79
CA LEU A 162 0.61 -0.38 2.25
C LEU A 162 1.49 -1.51 1.74
N THR A 163 1.99 -1.34 0.52
CA THR A 163 2.86 -2.32 -0.14
C THR A 163 4.33 -2.02 0.13
N VAL A 164 5.15 -3.06 0.30
CA VAL A 164 6.60 -2.97 0.53
C VAL A 164 7.29 -2.03 -0.47
N GLY A 165 7.04 -2.19 -1.78
CA GLY A 165 7.67 -1.37 -2.81
C GLY A 165 7.27 0.10 -2.76
N GLY A 166 6.06 0.39 -2.29
CA GLY A 166 5.59 1.76 -2.08
C GLY A 166 6.29 2.46 -0.91
N LEU A 167 6.55 1.72 0.17
CA LEU A 167 7.26 2.22 1.35
C LEU A 167 8.76 2.43 1.07
N ILE A 168 9.36 1.56 0.25
CA ILE A 168 10.77 1.67 -0.16
C ILE A 168 10.96 2.85 -1.12
N MET A 169 10.25 2.86 -2.26
CA MET A 169 10.49 3.84 -3.33
C MET A 169 9.77 5.17 -3.13
N GLY A 170 8.76 5.21 -2.25
CA GLY A 170 8.09 6.43 -1.81
C GLY A 170 8.66 6.89 -0.48
N THR A 171 7.84 6.80 0.56
CA THR A 171 8.19 7.18 1.94
C THR A 171 7.55 6.21 2.90
N GLY A 172 8.34 5.59 3.77
CA GLY A 172 7.84 4.81 4.90
C GLY A 172 8.39 5.39 6.20
N ILE A 173 7.53 6.06 6.96
CA ILE A 173 7.83 6.61 8.29
C ILE A 173 6.82 6.06 9.29
N GLU A 174 7.27 5.87 10.51
CA GLU A 174 6.48 5.30 11.60
C GLU A 174 7.07 5.67 12.97
N SER A 175 6.31 5.44 14.04
CA SER A 175 6.65 5.77 15.43
C SER A 175 7.99 5.21 15.94
N SER A 176 8.49 4.11 15.38
CA SER A 176 9.82 3.53 15.70
C SER A 176 10.97 4.10 14.85
N SER A 177 10.68 5.00 13.91
CA SER A 177 11.66 5.54 12.97
C SER A 177 12.73 6.40 13.62
N HIS A 178 12.45 6.97 14.80
CA HIS A 178 13.45 7.69 15.58
C HIS A 178 14.61 6.78 16.05
N LYS A 179 14.41 5.45 16.09
CA LYS A 179 15.44 4.45 16.44
C LYS A 179 16.05 3.76 15.24
N TYR A 180 15.20 3.29 14.32
CA TYR A 180 15.61 2.45 13.21
C TYR A 180 15.79 3.22 11.90
N GLY A 181 15.47 4.52 11.89
CA GLY A 181 15.36 5.30 10.67
C GLY A 181 14.07 5.01 9.91
N LEU A 182 14.02 5.42 8.65
CA LEU A 182 12.87 5.18 7.77
C LEU A 182 12.84 3.72 7.28
N PHE A 183 11.73 3.32 6.65
CA PHE A 183 11.52 1.96 6.16
C PHE A 183 12.63 1.48 5.21
N GLN A 184 13.22 2.35 4.40
CA GLN A 184 14.36 1.98 3.57
C GLN A 184 15.63 1.65 4.38
N HIS A 185 15.82 2.22 5.56
CA HIS A 185 17.02 1.98 6.39
C HIS A 185 17.01 0.59 7.04
N ILE A 186 15.86 -0.08 7.11
CA ILE A 186 15.77 -1.48 7.54
C ILE A 186 15.95 -2.46 6.38
N CYS A 187 16.05 -1.99 5.13
CA CYS A 187 16.34 -2.82 3.98
C CYS A 187 17.84 -3.10 3.84
N THR A 188 18.20 -4.28 3.33
CA THR A 188 19.58 -4.76 3.19
C THR A 188 19.96 -5.07 1.74
N ALA A 189 18.97 -5.40 0.91
CA ALA A 189 19.16 -5.57 -0.53
C ALA A 189 17.88 -5.19 -1.29
N TYR A 190 18.06 -4.74 -2.52
CA TYR A 190 16.99 -4.58 -3.49
C TYR A 190 17.33 -5.33 -4.77
N GLU A 191 16.31 -5.86 -5.44
CA GLU A 191 16.40 -6.47 -6.75
C GLU A 191 15.51 -5.68 -7.70
N LEU A 192 16.07 -5.22 -8.82
CA LEU A 192 15.40 -4.37 -9.79
C LEU A 192 15.52 -4.92 -11.20
N VAL A 193 14.48 -4.65 -12.00
CA VAL A 193 14.57 -4.69 -13.46
C VAL A 193 14.71 -3.27 -13.96
N LEU A 194 15.86 -2.98 -14.58
CA LEU A 194 16.18 -1.65 -15.10
C LEU A 194 15.48 -1.39 -16.44
N ALA A 195 15.57 -0.15 -16.93
CA ALA A 195 14.91 0.28 -18.17
C ALA A 195 15.43 -0.42 -19.44
N ASP A 196 16.61 -1.05 -19.39
CA ASP A 196 17.15 -1.87 -20.46
C ASP A 196 16.67 -3.33 -20.41
N GLY A 197 15.93 -3.72 -19.38
CA GLY A 197 15.48 -5.09 -19.12
C GLY A 197 16.54 -5.98 -18.47
N SER A 198 17.65 -5.42 -18.00
CA SER A 198 18.62 -6.13 -17.15
C SER A 198 18.06 -6.33 -15.74
N PHE A 199 18.46 -7.41 -15.10
CA PHE A 199 18.19 -7.68 -13.69
C PHE A 199 19.43 -7.26 -12.90
N VAL A 200 19.24 -6.45 -11.86
CA VAL A 200 20.31 -5.97 -10.99
C VAL A 200 19.92 -6.19 -9.55
N ARG A 201 20.86 -6.73 -8.77
CA ARG A 201 20.79 -6.75 -7.32
C ARG A 201 21.69 -5.64 -6.78
N CYS A 202 21.19 -4.87 -5.82
CA CYS A 202 21.97 -3.86 -5.14
C CYS A 202 21.90 -4.02 -3.62
N THR A 203 23.02 -3.75 -2.97
CA THR A 203 23.26 -3.83 -1.53
C THR A 203 24.19 -2.68 -1.14
N PRO A 204 24.43 -2.40 0.16
CA PRO A 204 25.41 -1.39 0.55
C PRO A 204 26.82 -1.60 -0.05
N SER A 205 27.19 -2.84 -0.36
CA SER A 205 28.50 -3.22 -0.93
C SER A 205 28.50 -3.48 -2.44
N GLU A 206 27.35 -3.74 -3.05
CA GLU A 206 27.22 -4.12 -4.48
C GLU A 206 26.22 -3.16 -5.16
N ASN A 207 26.61 -2.44 -6.20
CA ASN A 207 25.78 -1.39 -6.82
C ASN A 207 25.23 -0.40 -5.78
N SER A 208 26.13 0.06 -4.90
CA SER A 208 25.81 0.88 -3.71
C SER A 208 25.15 2.21 -4.07
N ASP A 209 25.59 2.82 -5.17
CA ASP A 209 24.97 4.01 -5.76
C ASP A 209 23.49 3.78 -6.06
N LEU A 210 23.15 2.66 -6.69
CA LEU A 210 21.77 2.28 -6.96
C LEU A 210 21.02 1.97 -5.67
N PHE A 211 21.65 1.27 -4.72
CA PHE A 211 21.03 0.94 -3.42
C PHE A 211 20.56 2.20 -2.68
N TYR A 212 21.38 3.25 -2.62
CA TYR A 212 21.01 4.51 -1.95
C TYR A 212 20.11 5.41 -2.81
N ALA A 213 20.05 5.21 -4.13
CA ALA A 213 19.19 5.97 -5.03
C ALA A 213 17.76 5.41 -5.17
N VAL A 214 17.55 4.10 -4.91
CA VAL A 214 16.24 3.45 -5.00
C VAL A 214 15.19 4.08 -4.07
N PRO A 215 15.50 4.38 -2.79
CA PRO A 215 14.58 5.12 -1.94
C PRO A 215 14.23 6.47 -2.52
N TRP A 216 12.97 6.90 -2.41
CA TRP A 216 12.46 8.17 -2.97
C TRP A 216 12.43 8.26 -4.51
N SER A 217 12.88 7.23 -5.23
CA SER A 217 12.87 7.23 -6.70
C SER A 217 11.48 7.27 -7.32
N CYS A 218 10.41 7.01 -6.55
CA CYS A 218 9.04 6.88 -7.06
C CYS A 218 8.90 5.87 -8.22
N GLY A 219 9.80 4.89 -8.32
CA GLY A 219 9.83 3.89 -9.39
C GLY A 219 10.43 4.37 -10.72
N THR A 220 11.18 5.48 -10.71
CA THR A 220 11.81 6.03 -11.94
C THR A 220 13.11 5.34 -12.33
N LEU A 221 13.83 4.75 -11.38
CA LEU A 221 15.12 4.09 -11.61
C LEU A 221 14.97 2.66 -12.14
N GLY A 222 13.83 2.03 -11.90
CA GLY A 222 13.56 0.67 -12.32
C GLY A 222 12.36 0.08 -11.59
N PHE A 223 12.01 -1.15 -11.96
CA PHE A 223 10.95 -1.91 -11.33
C PHE A 223 11.53 -2.77 -10.22
N LEU A 224 11.22 -2.43 -8.97
CA LEU A 224 11.54 -3.27 -7.83
C LEU A 224 10.83 -4.62 -8.00
N VAL A 225 11.58 -5.73 -7.89
CA VAL A 225 11.04 -7.09 -7.99
C VAL A 225 11.19 -7.90 -6.70
N ALA A 226 12.20 -7.60 -5.88
CA ALA A 226 12.29 -8.12 -4.52
C ALA A 226 13.05 -7.15 -3.60
N ALA A 227 12.82 -7.26 -2.30
CA ALA A 227 13.55 -6.55 -1.27
C ALA A 227 13.86 -7.48 -0.10
N GLU A 228 15.03 -7.30 0.50
CA GLU A 228 15.44 -7.97 1.74
C GLU A 228 15.37 -6.98 2.89
N ILE A 229 14.58 -7.31 3.91
CA ILE A 229 14.25 -6.42 5.03
C ILE A 229 14.69 -7.09 6.33
N ARG A 230 15.34 -6.34 7.22
CA ARG A 230 15.71 -6.82 8.55
C ARG A 230 14.47 -7.08 9.40
N ILE A 231 14.51 -8.16 10.17
CA ILE A 231 13.48 -8.51 11.15
C ILE A 231 14.06 -8.51 12.56
N ILE A 232 13.23 -8.25 13.55
CA ILE A 232 13.58 -8.28 14.98
C ILE A 232 12.64 -9.22 15.73
N PRO A 233 13.07 -9.79 16.87
CA PRO A 233 12.19 -10.64 17.69
C PRO A 233 10.94 -9.89 18.14
N ALA A 234 9.77 -10.50 17.93
CA ALA A 234 8.50 -9.95 18.40
C ALA A 234 8.29 -10.26 19.89
N LYS A 235 7.88 -9.24 20.65
CA LYS A 235 7.43 -9.44 22.04
C LYS A 235 5.95 -9.82 22.05
N LYS A 236 5.55 -10.66 23.00
CA LYS A 236 4.14 -11.09 23.16
C LYS A 236 3.21 -9.98 23.60
N TYR A 237 3.74 -9.02 24.36
CA TYR A 237 2.96 -7.96 24.97
C TYR A 237 3.65 -6.62 24.77
N VAL A 238 2.83 -5.59 24.59
CA VAL A 238 3.23 -4.20 24.46
C VAL A 238 2.57 -3.44 25.60
N ARG A 239 3.34 -2.63 26.33
CA ARG A 239 2.81 -1.74 27.36
C ARG A 239 2.61 -0.36 26.73
N LEU A 240 1.36 0.12 26.72
CA LEU A 240 1.03 1.46 26.27
C LEU A 240 0.91 2.41 27.47
N ARG A 241 1.45 3.62 27.32
CA ARG A 241 1.31 4.71 28.29
C ARG A 241 0.77 5.93 27.55
N PHE A 242 -0.41 6.38 27.94
CA PHE A 242 -1.01 7.61 27.43
C PHE A 242 -0.80 8.72 28.44
N GLU A 243 -0.20 9.83 28.01
CA GLU A 243 0.02 11.01 28.85
C GLU A 243 -0.54 12.26 28.16
N PRO A 244 -1.61 12.88 28.69
CA PRO A 244 -2.17 14.07 28.09
C PRO A 244 -1.26 15.28 28.34
N VAL A 245 -0.83 15.93 27.27
CA VAL A 245 -0.04 17.16 27.31
C VAL A 245 -0.80 18.29 26.62
N ARG A 246 -0.71 19.51 27.14
CA ARG A 246 -1.40 20.68 26.59
C ARG A 246 -0.41 21.79 26.26
N GLY A 247 -0.60 22.41 25.10
CA GLY A 247 0.28 23.46 24.58
C GLY A 247 1.37 22.89 23.67
N LEU A 248 1.61 23.56 22.54
CA LEU A 248 2.51 23.07 21.49
C LEU A 248 3.94 22.87 22.00
N GLU A 249 4.47 23.84 22.75
CA GLU A 249 5.83 23.79 23.30
C GLU A 249 6.00 22.59 24.24
N ALA A 250 5.07 22.41 25.19
CA ALA A 250 5.08 21.28 26.10
C ALA A 250 4.96 19.93 25.38
N ILE A 251 4.17 19.85 24.29
CA ILE A 251 4.06 18.66 23.45
C ILE A 251 5.40 18.36 22.78
N CYS A 252 6.04 19.35 22.15
CA CYS A 252 7.34 19.19 21.49
C CYS A 252 8.44 18.75 22.48
N ASP A 253 8.51 19.38 23.66
CA ASP A 253 9.47 19.05 24.70
C ASP A 253 9.29 17.63 25.21
N LYS A 254 8.04 17.26 25.51
CA LYS A 254 7.70 15.92 25.99
C LYS A 254 7.99 14.86 24.93
N PHE A 255 7.57 15.08 23.69
CA PHE A 255 7.80 14.15 22.59
C PHE A 255 9.31 13.95 22.34
N THR A 256 10.10 15.03 22.40
CA THR A 256 11.56 14.97 22.28
C THR A 256 12.18 14.17 23.42
N GLN A 257 11.75 14.43 24.66
CA GLN A 257 12.22 13.72 25.84
C GLN A 257 11.93 12.21 25.75
N GLU A 258 10.70 11.83 25.41
CA GLU A 258 10.31 10.42 25.32
C GLU A 258 11.00 9.72 24.13
N SER A 259 11.17 10.40 22.99
CA SER A 259 11.89 9.86 21.82
C SER A 259 13.37 9.57 22.11
N GLN A 260 13.99 10.29 23.04
CA GLN A 260 15.38 10.07 23.44
C GLN A 260 15.55 8.97 24.50
N ARG A 261 14.47 8.49 25.11
CA ARG A 261 14.55 7.44 26.14
C ARG A 261 14.86 6.08 25.50
N GLN A 262 15.89 5.41 26.03
CA GLN A 262 16.33 4.11 25.51
C GLN A 262 15.32 2.97 25.72
N GLY A 263 14.39 3.10 26.68
CA GLY A 263 13.42 2.04 27.03
C GLY A 263 12.19 1.94 26.12
N GLU A 264 11.73 3.04 25.51
CA GLU A 264 10.48 3.06 24.74
C GLU A 264 10.70 2.58 23.30
N HIS A 265 9.95 1.59 22.81
CA HIS A 265 10.23 1.03 21.48
C HIS A 265 9.67 1.89 20.34
N PHE A 266 8.64 2.67 20.64
CA PHE A 266 7.94 3.58 19.75
C PHE A 266 7.36 4.73 20.59
N VAL A 267 7.23 5.91 19.99
CA VAL A 267 6.66 7.10 20.63
C VAL A 267 5.70 7.74 19.64
N GLU A 268 4.48 8.02 20.10
CA GLU A 268 3.39 8.63 19.34
C GLU A 268 2.91 9.87 20.06
N GLY A 269 2.58 10.92 19.31
CA GLY A 269 2.19 12.24 19.82
C GLY A 269 1.25 12.97 18.87
#